data_AF-A0AAD8UBD2-F1
#
_entry.id   AF-A0AAD8UBD2-F1
#
_cell.length_a   1.000
_cell.length_b   1.000
_cell.length_c   1.000
_cell.angle_alpha   90.00
_cell.angle_beta   90.00
_cell.angle_gamma   90.00
#
_symmetry.space_group_name_H-M   'P 1'
#
loop_
_entity.id
_entity.type
_entity.pdbx_description
1 polymer ?
#
loop_
_entity_poly.entity_id
_entity_poly.type
_entity_poly.pdbx_seq_one_letter_code
_entity_poly.pdbx_strand_id
1 'polypeptide(L)'
;MRRFPLRQHPVVMVKSSFLTAVLALASSAAAQCGSGTPDAKVTGSGSSFVATKGSSQVYSGSDYRAAIQAAVDSISSGQRVSVIASGSIGANTITIQSGKTFEGCGTINVALRSGRGAIEVTNASGVKIPYLSMTGNPYFGLRFYGTKDLTLGAINMNLSGGIGIRFDRDQAANTNVKMGVITVNGAGSHAVETWNIDGLTIDQVIAKNCGESGLLLQKTTNAKVGLVDGNNVGAGTGYGTLRFANNNGQLASGAYTTNVYVTKVVSRGGGRGIFCVSQSGGAEIGSIDLANNGNNAILIENCYGVTIKGGTVNGGGEVRLSARSEFPITRDISITAKVDGTTVRESPCGTNIKWNLSGNGARNIC
;
A
#
# COMPACT_ATOMS: atom_id res chain seq x y z
N MET A 1 -45.96 -41.34 22.81
CA MET A 1 -45.89 -40.15 21.94
C MET A 1 -44.42 -39.74 21.79
N ARG A 2 -44.02 -39.41 20.56
CA ARG A 2 -42.64 -39.41 20.04
C ARG A 2 -41.77 -38.30 20.65
N ARG A 3 -40.57 -38.64 21.14
CA ARG A 3 -39.48 -37.69 21.42
C ARG A 3 -38.68 -37.45 20.13
N PHE A 4 -38.58 -36.20 19.70
CA PHE A 4 -37.66 -35.75 18.65
C PHE A 4 -36.28 -35.48 19.24
N PRO A 5 -35.16 -35.81 18.55
CA PRO A 5 -33.84 -35.35 18.96
C PRO A 5 -33.54 -33.96 18.37
N LEU A 6 -32.98 -33.09 19.22
CA LEU A 6 -32.44 -31.79 18.87
C LEU A 6 -31.23 -31.96 17.93
N ARG A 7 -31.29 -31.36 16.74
CA ARG A 7 -30.14 -31.18 15.85
C ARG A 7 -29.16 -30.19 16.49
N GLN A 8 -27.95 -30.64 16.79
CA GLN A 8 -26.83 -29.74 17.03
C GLN A 8 -26.34 -29.18 15.69
N HIS A 9 -26.34 -27.85 15.56
CA HIS A 9 -25.67 -27.17 14.46
C HIS A 9 -24.16 -27.10 14.72
N PRO A 10 -23.31 -27.49 13.77
CA PRO A 10 -21.88 -27.28 13.90
C PRO A 10 -21.58 -25.78 13.75
N VAL A 11 -21.00 -25.20 14.81
CA VAL A 11 -20.36 -23.89 14.75
C VAL A 11 -19.18 -24.01 13.79
N VAL A 12 -19.29 -23.37 12.62
CA VAL A 12 -18.17 -23.24 11.69
C VAL A 12 -17.13 -22.33 12.34
N MET A 13 -16.09 -22.95 12.89
CA MET A 13 -14.89 -22.26 13.32
C MET A 13 -14.16 -21.77 12.07
N VAL A 14 -14.44 -20.53 11.66
CA VAL A 14 -13.66 -19.84 10.63
C VAL A 14 -12.26 -19.61 11.20
N LYS A 15 -11.30 -20.37 10.71
CA LYS A 15 -9.89 -20.29 11.10
C LYS A 15 -9.35 -18.87 10.87
N SER A 16 -9.08 -18.15 11.96
CA SER A 16 -8.37 -16.86 12.01
C SER A 16 -6.87 -16.96 11.67
N SER A 17 -6.45 -17.88 10.78
CA SER A 17 -5.05 -18.18 10.50
C SER A 17 -4.26 -17.01 9.86
N PHE A 18 -4.94 -16.06 9.23
CA PHE A 18 -4.29 -14.89 8.62
C PHE A 18 -3.86 -13.84 9.66
N LEU A 19 -4.62 -13.66 10.75
CA LEU A 19 -4.27 -12.68 11.79
C LEU A 19 -3.03 -13.12 12.57
N THR A 20 -2.89 -14.43 12.80
CA THR A 20 -1.73 -15.01 13.51
C THR A 20 -0.43 -14.90 12.71
N ALA A 21 -0.49 -15.02 11.37
CA ALA A 21 0.68 -14.87 10.51
C ALA A 21 1.19 -13.41 10.47
N VAL A 22 0.28 -12.43 10.46
CA VAL A 22 0.64 -10.99 10.47
C VAL A 22 1.31 -10.60 11.81
N LEU A 23 0.79 -11.08 12.95
CA LEU A 23 1.43 -10.84 14.26
C LEU A 23 2.81 -11.50 14.36
N ALA A 24 3.00 -12.70 13.81
CA ALA A 24 4.28 -13.42 13.85
C ALA A 24 5.37 -12.75 12.97
N LEU A 25 5.00 -12.14 11.83
CA LEU A 25 5.92 -11.38 10.99
C LEU A 25 6.30 -10.03 11.60
N ALA A 26 5.34 -9.33 12.23
CA ALA A 26 5.63 -8.07 12.91
C ALA A 26 6.56 -8.24 14.12
N SER A 27 6.39 -9.32 14.89
CA SER A 27 7.23 -9.61 16.07
C SER A 27 8.64 -10.11 15.70
N SER A 28 8.79 -10.92 14.65
CA SER A 28 10.10 -11.34 14.14
C SER A 28 10.87 -10.19 13.46
N ALA A 29 10.18 -9.29 12.75
CA ALA A 29 10.80 -8.09 12.18
C ALA A 29 11.34 -7.14 13.26
N ALA A 30 10.60 -6.96 14.37
CA ALA A 30 11.08 -6.18 15.51
C ALA A 30 12.33 -6.81 16.17
N ALA A 31 12.41 -8.15 16.23
CA ALA A 31 13.55 -8.86 16.79
C ALA A 31 14.82 -8.80 15.92
N GLN A 32 14.68 -8.61 14.61
CA GLN A 32 15.81 -8.56 13.67
C GLN A 32 16.34 -7.13 13.42
N CYS A 33 15.53 -6.09 13.66
CA CYS A 33 15.98 -4.72 13.45
C CYS A 33 17.16 -4.37 14.38
N GLY A 34 18.24 -3.82 13.81
CA GLY A 34 19.42 -3.42 14.57
C GLY A 34 20.29 -4.59 15.03
N SER A 35 19.95 -5.83 14.67
CA SER A 35 20.75 -7.01 14.99
C SER A 35 22.11 -6.99 14.28
N GLY A 36 23.10 -7.66 14.87
CA GLY A 36 24.48 -7.68 14.39
C GLY A 36 25.21 -6.34 14.65
N THR A 37 26.14 -6.01 13.76
CA THR A 37 26.99 -4.82 13.90
C THR A 37 26.70 -3.83 12.77
N PRO A 38 25.72 -2.92 12.91
CA PRO A 38 25.58 -1.81 11.98
C PRO A 38 26.77 -0.85 12.11
N ASP A 39 27.11 -0.17 11.02
CA ASP A 39 28.22 0.78 10.95
C ASP A 39 27.97 2.01 11.81
N ALA A 40 26.71 2.45 11.90
CA ALA A 40 26.29 3.51 12.79
C ALA A 40 25.04 3.14 13.61
N LYS A 41 24.93 3.72 14.80
CA LYS A 41 23.79 3.52 15.71
C LYS A 41 23.31 4.85 16.26
N VAL A 42 22.01 4.94 16.50
CA VAL A 42 21.41 6.01 17.32
C VAL A 42 20.73 5.38 18.52
N THR A 43 21.16 5.77 19.71
CA THR A 43 20.64 5.30 21.00
C THR A 43 20.24 6.48 21.87
N GLY A 44 19.61 6.20 23.00
CA GLY A 44 19.12 7.22 23.92
C GLY A 44 17.59 7.30 24.00
N SER A 45 17.10 8.28 24.75
CA SER A 45 15.67 8.49 25.01
C SER A 45 15.43 9.88 25.58
N GLY A 46 14.17 10.34 25.56
CA GLY A 46 13.79 11.63 26.12
C GLY A 46 14.51 12.78 25.44
N SER A 47 15.38 13.48 26.18
CA SER A 47 16.17 14.61 25.70
C SER A 47 17.67 14.29 25.63
N SER A 48 18.05 13.01 25.53
CA SER A 48 19.45 12.58 25.42
C SER A 48 19.58 11.50 24.37
N PHE A 49 20.17 11.87 23.23
CA PHE A 49 20.44 11.00 22.09
C PHE A 49 21.91 11.02 21.75
N VAL A 50 22.43 9.85 21.42
CA VAL A 50 23.82 9.65 21.00
C VAL A 50 23.82 8.94 19.67
N ALA A 51 24.58 9.45 18.71
CA ALA A 51 24.88 8.74 17.48
C ALA A 51 26.36 8.36 17.44
N THR A 52 26.64 7.10 17.10
CA THR A 52 28.00 6.61 16.92
C THR A 52 28.19 5.99 15.53
N LYS A 53 29.41 6.09 14.99
CA LYS A 53 29.90 5.31 13.84
C LYS A 53 31.05 4.44 14.34
N GLY A 54 30.84 3.14 14.42
CA GLY A 54 31.73 2.25 15.16
C GLY A 54 31.87 2.72 16.62
N SER A 55 33.11 2.99 17.06
CA SER A 55 33.41 3.54 18.39
C SER A 55 33.39 5.07 18.46
N SER A 56 33.31 5.78 17.34
CA SER A 56 33.37 7.24 17.28
C SER A 56 31.99 7.86 17.48
N GLN A 57 31.85 8.78 18.44
CA GLN A 57 30.64 9.58 18.60
C GLN A 57 30.57 10.65 17.51
N VAL A 58 29.48 10.68 16.74
CA VAL A 58 29.20 11.69 15.69
C VAL A 58 28.11 12.68 16.10
N TYR A 59 27.36 12.38 17.16
CA TYR A 59 26.41 13.30 17.79
C TYR A 59 26.19 12.93 19.26
N SER A 60 26.02 13.94 20.10
CA SER A 60 25.44 13.82 21.44
C SER A 60 24.67 15.09 21.77
N GLY A 61 23.42 14.96 22.17
CA GLY A 61 22.54 16.10 22.43
C GLY A 61 21.08 15.72 22.56
N SER A 62 20.20 16.72 22.60
CA SER A 62 18.76 16.53 22.83
C SER A 62 17.92 16.42 21.56
N ASP A 63 18.47 16.72 20.40
CA ASP A 63 17.73 16.70 19.13
C ASP A 63 17.82 15.32 18.46
N TYR A 64 16.71 14.59 18.53
CA TYR A 64 16.56 13.27 17.95
C TYR A 64 16.77 13.25 16.43
N ARG A 65 16.24 14.26 15.70
CA ARG A 65 16.44 14.36 14.25
C ARG A 65 17.91 14.59 13.95
N ALA A 66 18.56 15.48 14.69
CA ALA A 66 19.98 15.77 14.52
C ALA A 66 20.83 14.51 14.71
N ALA A 67 20.56 13.72 15.76
CA ALA A 67 21.22 12.43 15.99
C ALA A 67 21.05 11.47 14.81
N ILE A 68 19.82 11.31 14.30
CA ILE A 68 19.55 10.41 13.17
C ILE A 68 20.30 10.84 11.91
N GLN A 69 20.18 12.10 11.53
CA GLN A 69 20.83 12.57 10.31
C GLN A 69 22.36 12.52 10.43
N ALA A 70 22.93 12.84 11.60
CA ALA A 70 24.37 12.72 11.81
C ALA A 70 24.86 11.27 11.63
N ALA A 71 24.08 10.29 12.11
CA ALA A 71 24.37 8.88 11.88
C ALA A 71 24.28 8.51 10.39
N VAL A 72 23.21 8.93 9.71
CA VAL A 72 23.02 8.72 8.26
C VAL A 72 24.15 9.34 7.45
N ASP A 73 24.53 10.58 7.74
CA ASP A 73 25.57 11.31 7.03
C ASP A 73 26.96 10.71 7.28
N SER A 74 27.17 10.11 8.46
CA SER A 74 28.44 9.47 8.79
C SER A 74 28.73 8.19 8.00
N ILE A 75 27.70 7.46 7.54
CA ILE A 75 27.88 6.20 6.82
C ILE A 75 28.06 6.40 5.31
N SER A 76 28.77 5.46 4.67
CA SER A 76 29.05 5.42 3.24
C SER A 76 28.09 4.47 2.49
N SER A 77 28.19 4.43 1.16
CA SER A 77 27.49 3.42 0.36
C SER A 77 27.88 2.00 0.80
N GLY A 78 26.91 1.09 0.82
CA GLY A 78 27.05 -0.28 1.31
C GLY A 78 26.95 -0.42 2.84
N GLN A 79 26.97 0.70 3.58
CA GLN A 79 26.90 0.70 5.03
C GLN A 79 25.47 0.89 5.56
N ARG A 80 25.32 0.57 6.84
CA ARG A 80 24.04 0.50 7.53
C ARG A 80 24.03 1.35 8.81
N VAL A 81 22.95 2.11 8.98
CA VAL A 81 22.63 2.80 10.24
C VAL A 81 21.40 2.17 10.87
N SER A 82 21.45 1.92 12.18
CA SER A 82 20.29 1.45 12.95
C SER A 82 19.91 2.46 14.02
N VAL A 83 18.71 3.02 13.90
CA VAL A 83 18.11 3.94 14.87
C VAL A 83 17.37 3.10 15.90
N ILE A 84 18.02 2.83 17.03
CA ILE A 84 17.47 2.01 18.12
C ILE A 84 16.58 2.86 19.03
N ALA A 85 16.96 4.12 19.26
CA ALA A 85 16.19 5.05 20.05
C ALA A 85 14.82 5.34 19.43
N SER A 86 13.80 5.49 20.27
CA SER A 86 12.51 6.08 19.89
C SER A 86 12.49 7.57 20.24
N GLY A 87 11.81 8.37 19.44
CA GLY A 87 11.75 9.81 19.66
C GLY A 87 10.88 10.53 18.64
N SER A 88 10.67 11.83 18.84
CA SER A 88 9.96 12.67 17.87
C SER A 88 10.94 13.50 17.07
N ILE A 89 10.78 13.53 15.74
CA ILE A 89 11.49 14.48 14.88
C ILE A 89 10.69 15.77 14.69
N GLY A 90 9.47 15.87 15.24
CA GLY A 90 8.57 17.01 15.01
C GLY A 90 8.27 17.21 13.52
N ALA A 91 8.13 18.47 13.10
CA ALA A 91 7.87 18.86 11.71
C ALA A 91 9.17 18.97 10.89
N ASN A 92 10.00 17.92 10.93
CA ASN A 92 11.29 17.86 10.23
C ASN A 92 11.37 16.66 9.27
N THR A 93 12.49 16.56 8.55
CA THR A 93 12.77 15.49 7.59
C THR A 93 14.14 14.88 7.86
N ILE A 94 14.23 13.56 7.68
CA ILE A 94 15.48 12.81 7.53
C ILE A 94 15.66 12.51 6.04
N THR A 95 16.85 12.78 5.50
CA THR A 95 17.18 12.47 4.10
C THR A 95 18.18 11.32 4.06
N ILE A 96 17.90 10.29 3.24
CA ILE A 96 18.81 9.16 3.04
C ILE A 96 19.37 9.22 1.62
N GLN A 97 20.70 9.23 1.50
CA GLN A 97 21.39 9.28 0.22
C GLN A 97 21.68 7.88 -0.35
N SER A 98 22.09 7.83 -1.63
CA SER A 98 22.35 6.60 -2.39
C SER A 98 23.21 5.57 -1.66
N GLY A 99 22.86 4.29 -1.83
CA GLY A 99 23.64 3.13 -1.39
C GLY A 99 23.59 2.86 0.11
N LYS A 100 22.84 3.64 0.90
CA LYS A 100 22.75 3.50 2.36
C LYS A 100 21.60 2.60 2.78
N THR A 101 21.80 1.87 3.87
CA THR A 101 20.74 1.12 4.56
C THR A 101 20.34 1.85 5.84
N PHE A 102 19.06 2.19 5.98
CA PHE A 102 18.48 2.86 7.15
C PHE A 102 17.49 1.95 7.86
N GLU A 103 17.76 1.60 9.11
CA GLU A 103 16.84 0.82 9.94
C GLU A 103 16.23 1.71 11.03
N GLY A 104 14.91 1.93 10.98
CA GLY A 104 14.15 2.63 12.02
C GLY A 104 13.59 1.63 13.04
N CYS A 105 14.45 1.14 13.95
CA CYS A 105 14.10 0.11 14.93
C CYS A 105 13.27 0.65 16.10
N GLY A 106 13.65 1.83 16.58
CA GLY A 106 12.81 2.62 17.47
C GLY A 106 11.64 3.24 16.71
N THR A 107 10.59 3.62 17.43
CA THR A 107 9.44 4.30 16.84
C THR A 107 9.79 5.77 16.61
N ILE A 108 9.72 6.20 15.35
CA ILE A 108 9.90 7.59 14.95
C ILE A 108 8.54 8.27 14.94
N ASN A 109 8.35 9.21 15.86
CA ASN A 109 7.16 10.07 15.89
C ASN A 109 7.37 11.31 15.01
N VAL A 110 6.36 11.64 14.20
CA VAL A 110 6.46 12.68 13.17
C VAL A 110 5.28 13.65 13.26
N ALA A 111 5.50 14.90 12.85
CA ALA A 111 4.44 15.90 12.75
C ALA A 111 4.31 16.43 11.31
N LEU A 112 3.24 17.19 11.08
CA LEU A 112 2.89 17.68 9.76
C LEU A 112 3.96 18.66 9.27
N ARG A 113 4.56 18.34 8.13
CA ARG A 113 5.45 19.22 7.38
C ARG A 113 4.95 19.34 5.95
N SER A 114 4.21 20.42 5.67
CA SER A 114 3.52 20.60 4.39
C SER A 114 4.45 20.39 3.19
N GLY A 115 4.02 19.56 2.23
CA GLY A 115 4.76 19.26 1.00
C GLY A 115 6.01 18.38 1.18
N ARG A 116 6.30 17.87 2.39
CA ARG A 116 7.54 17.12 2.70
C ARG A 116 7.26 15.76 3.31
N GLY A 117 8.21 14.84 3.09
CA GLY A 117 8.27 13.57 3.77
C GLY A 117 8.91 13.69 5.15
N ALA A 118 8.46 12.90 6.12
CA ALA A 118 9.21 12.73 7.37
C ALA A 118 10.55 12.02 7.12
N ILE A 119 10.56 11.08 6.17
CA ILE A 119 11.79 10.53 5.58
C ILE A 119 11.71 10.69 4.06
N GLU A 120 12.78 11.20 3.46
CA GLU A 120 12.87 11.46 2.01
C GLU A 120 14.04 10.69 1.39
N VAL A 121 13.77 10.03 0.26
CA VAL A 121 14.79 9.47 -0.63
C VAL A 121 14.50 9.96 -2.05
N THR A 122 15.37 10.85 -2.53
CA THR A 122 15.12 11.63 -3.74
C THR A 122 16.34 11.59 -4.65
N ASN A 123 16.16 11.25 -5.93
CA ASN A 123 17.24 11.16 -6.91
C ASN A 123 18.40 10.26 -6.42
N ALA A 124 18.06 9.11 -5.84
CA ALA A 124 19.01 8.22 -5.18
C ALA A 124 18.85 6.77 -5.64
N SER A 125 19.96 6.03 -5.61
CA SER A 125 20.00 4.62 -6.04
C SER A 125 20.40 3.69 -4.91
N GLY A 126 19.83 2.49 -4.87
CA GLY A 126 20.27 1.41 -3.98
C GLY A 126 20.02 1.66 -2.49
N VAL A 127 19.06 2.52 -2.15
CA VAL A 127 18.67 2.77 -0.76
C VAL A 127 17.81 1.64 -0.23
N LYS A 128 18.04 1.24 1.02
CA LYS A 128 17.29 0.19 1.70
C LYS A 128 16.73 0.67 3.03
N ILE A 129 15.45 0.43 3.27
CA ILE A 129 14.76 0.66 4.54
C ILE A 129 14.11 -0.67 4.96
N PRO A 130 14.87 -1.62 5.54
CA PRO A 130 14.35 -2.95 5.82
C PRO A 130 13.33 -2.97 6.96
N TYR A 131 13.40 -2.00 7.89
CA TYR A 131 12.53 -1.90 9.04
C TYR A 131 12.22 -0.45 9.35
N LEU A 132 10.95 -0.15 9.65
CA LEU A 132 10.54 1.16 10.14
C LEU A 132 9.26 1.04 10.99
N SER A 133 9.29 1.64 12.17
CA SER A 133 8.09 1.95 12.96
C SER A 133 7.88 3.47 13.00
N MET A 134 6.69 3.93 12.60
CA MET A 134 6.34 5.35 12.55
C MET A 134 4.99 5.64 13.21
N THR A 135 4.90 6.77 13.91
CA THR A 135 3.63 7.29 14.44
C THR A 135 3.48 8.78 14.16
N GLY A 136 2.25 9.30 14.26
CA GLY A 136 1.97 10.74 14.22
C GLY A 136 1.19 11.18 12.98
N ASN A 137 1.29 12.47 12.64
CA ASN A 137 0.49 13.10 11.58
C ASN A 137 1.39 13.74 10.52
N PRO A 138 2.06 12.96 9.67
CA PRO A 138 2.90 13.53 8.62
C PRO A 138 2.07 14.19 7.52
N TYR A 139 2.72 14.95 6.63
CA TYR A 139 2.15 15.20 5.31
C TYR A 139 2.34 13.94 4.44
N PHE A 140 3.59 13.50 4.29
CA PHE A 140 3.94 12.17 3.81
C PHE A 140 4.84 11.47 4.85
N GLY A 141 4.55 10.23 5.23
CA GLY A 141 5.43 9.46 6.11
C GLY A 141 6.77 9.19 5.43
N LEU A 142 6.71 8.53 4.28
CA LEU A 142 7.83 8.35 3.35
C LEU A 142 7.54 9.08 2.04
N ARG A 143 8.51 9.81 1.50
CA ARG A 143 8.40 10.46 0.19
C ARG A 143 9.58 10.09 -0.71
N PHE A 144 9.25 9.72 -1.94
CA PHE A 144 10.16 9.18 -2.93
C PHE A 144 9.98 9.84 -4.30
N TYR A 145 11.09 10.07 -5.01
CA TYR A 145 11.10 10.32 -6.45
C TYR A 145 12.51 10.16 -7.02
N GLY A 146 12.63 9.91 -8.32
CA GLY A 146 13.93 9.69 -8.96
C GLY A 146 14.70 8.51 -8.37
N THR A 147 14.00 7.54 -7.78
CA THR A 147 14.64 6.43 -7.07
C THR A 147 14.92 5.26 -8.01
N LYS A 148 16.07 4.62 -7.82
CA LYS A 148 16.44 3.38 -8.50
C LYS A 148 16.82 2.31 -7.48
N ASP A 149 16.41 1.06 -7.67
CA ASP A 149 16.80 -0.05 -6.80
C ASP A 149 16.43 0.18 -5.31
N LEU A 150 15.29 0.84 -5.05
CA LEU A 150 14.79 1.14 -3.70
C LEU A 150 14.19 -0.14 -3.09
N THR A 151 14.58 -0.47 -1.86
CA THR A 151 13.99 -1.59 -1.12
C THR A 151 13.39 -1.13 0.20
N LEU A 152 12.10 -1.38 0.40
CA LEU A 152 11.40 -1.24 1.67
C LEU A 152 11.07 -2.64 2.20
N GLY A 153 11.40 -2.95 3.44
CA GLY A 153 11.12 -4.26 4.04
C GLY A 153 9.79 -4.26 4.78
N ALA A 154 9.84 -4.41 6.11
CA ALA A 154 8.68 -4.33 6.99
C ALA A 154 8.48 -2.88 7.50
N ILE A 155 7.46 -2.22 6.99
CA ILE A 155 7.14 -0.83 7.33
C ILE A 155 5.82 -0.81 8.08
N ASN A 156 5.83 -0.35 9.32
CA ASN A 156 4.66 -0.25 10.18
C ASN A 156 4.40 1.21 10.55
N MET A 157 3.21 1.70 10.21
CA MET A 157 2.82 3.09 10.49
C MET A 157 1.47 3.13 11.21
N ASN A 158 1.45 3.76 12.38
CA ASN A 158 0.23 4.10 13.12
C ASN A 158 0.05 5.61 13.10
N LEU A 159 -0.63 6.08 12.05
CA LEU A 159 -0.79 7.50 11.75
C LEU A 159 -2.11 8.04 12.29
N SER A 160 -2.20 9.36 12.38
CA SER A 160 -3.42 10.09 12.71
C SER A 160 -3.80 11.11 11.63
N GLY A 161 -3.27 10.95 10.42
CA GLY A 161 -3.46 11.82 9.27
C GLY A 161 -2.39 11.62 8.18
N GLY A 162 -2.45 12.42 7.12
CA GLY A 162 -1.48 12.39 6.02
C GLY A 162 -1.54 11.17 5.10
N ILE A 163 -0.49 11.00 4.30
CA ILE A 163 -0.24 9.82 3.46
C ILE A 163 0.89 8.98 4.09
N GLY A 164 0.76 7.66 4.05
CA GLY A 164 1.83 6.76 4.52
C GLY A 164 3.07 6.82 3.64
N ILE A 165 2.97 6.33 2.40
CA ILE A 165 4.05 6.31 1.42
C ILE A 165 3.62 7.05 0.15
N ARG A 166 4.43 8.02 -0.28
CA ARG A 166 4.21 8.83 -1.47
C ARG A 166 5.38 8.69 -2.45
N PHE A 167 5.11 8.20 -3.65
CA PHE A 167 5.95 8.50 -4.80
C PHE A 167 5.39 9.72 -5.51
N ASP A 168 6.25 10.72 -5.72
CA ASP A 168 5.81 12.05 -6.12
C ASP A 168 5.44 12.11 -7.62
N ARG A 169 4.37 12.85 -7.92
CA ARG A 169 3.76 12.89 -9.25
C ARG A 169 4.59 13.67 -10.24
N ASP A 170 4.99 14.87 -9.83
CA ASP A 170 5.54 15.91 -10.70
C ASP A 170 7.08 15.89 -10.67
N GLN A 171 7.65 14.72 -10.34
CA GLN A 171 9.09 14.50 -10.15
C GLN A 171 9.60 13.36 -11.03
N ALA A 172 10.92 13.18 -11.03
CA ALA A 172 11.59 12.13 -11.80
C ALA A 172 11.00 10.73 -11.51
N ALA A 173 10.93 9.91 -12.56
CA ALA A 173 10.42 8.55 -12.49
C ALA A 173 11.28 7.65 -11.60
N ASN A 174 10.69 6.53 -11.18
CA ASN A 174 11.32 5.54 -10.32
C ASN A 174 11.45 4.20 -11.05
N THR A 175 12.45 3.41 -10.72
CA THR A 175 12.68 2.11 -11.36
C THR A 175 13.13 1.06 -10.35
N ASN A 176 12.63 -0.17 -10.52
CA ASN A 176 12.99 -1.33 -9.68
C ASN A 176 12.79 -1.05 -8.18
N VAL A 177 11.54 -0.83 -7.80
CA VAL A 177 11.12 -0.62 -6.40
C VAL A 177 10.61 -1.93 -5.83
N LYS A 178 11.10 -2.29 -4.65
CA LYS A 178 10.65 -3.47 -3.90
C LYS A 178 10.09 -3.05 -2.56
N MET A 179 8.93 -3.58 -2.20
CA MET A 179 8.30 -3.39 -0.91
C MET A 179 7.92 -4.75 -0.34
N GLY A 180 8.31 -5.01 0.90
CA GLY A 180 7.88 -6.19 1.64
C GLY A 180 6.45 -6.00 2.14
N VAL A 181 6.30 -6.03 3.45
CA VAL A 181 5.01 -5.86 4.12
C VAL A 181 4.87 -4.41 4.60
N ILE A 182 3.90 -3.71 4.05
CA ILE A 182 3.56 -2.34 4.42
C ILE A 182 2.24 -2.36 5.20
N THR A 183 2.30 -2.04 6.49
CA THR A 183 1.12 -1.94 7.35
C THR A 183 0.90 -0.48 7.72
N VAL A 184 -0.26 0.08 7.34
CA VAL A 184 -0.63 1.46 7.66
C VAL A 184 -2.01 1.48 8.31
N ASN A 185 -2.08 2.10 9.48
CA ASN A 185 -3.33 2.38 10.18
C ASN A 185 -3.51 3.89 10.35
N GLY A 186 -4.69 4.43 10.04
CA GLY A 186 -5.08 5.80 10.38
C GLY A 186 -4.48 6.91 9.50
N ALA A 187 -4.01 6.59 8.29
CA ALA A 187 -3.64 7.62 7.32
C ALA A 187 -4.88 8.45 6.93
N GLY A 188 -4.77 9.77 6.89
CA GLY A 188 -5.88 10.66 6.52
C GLY A 188 -6.23 10.60 5.02
N SER A 189 -5.31 10.12 4.19
CA SER A 189 -5.43 9.95 2.75
C SER A 189 -5.02 8.52 2.38
N HIS A 190 -4.09 8.31 1.46
CA HIS A 190 -3.64 6.99 1.01
C HIS A 190 -2.67 6.34 2.01
N ALA A 191 -2.74 5.01 2.13
CA ALA A 191 -1.66 4.26 2.78
C ALA A 191 -0.41 4.21 1.89
N VAL A 192 -0.56 3.75 0.64
CA VAL A 192 0.51 3.76 -0.37
C VAL A 192 0.01 4.37 -1.66
N GLU A 193 0.65 5.43 -2.11
CA GLU A 193 0.43 6.05 -3.42
C GLU A 193 1.71 5.98 -4.24
N THR A 194 1.66 5.24 -5.36
CA THR A 194 2.76 5.17 -6.32
C THR A 194 2.51 6.10 -7.50
N TRP A 195 3.60 6.59 -8.10
CA TRP A 195 3.57 7.39 -9.31
C TRP A 195 4.84 7.17 -10.15
N ASN A 196 4.68 7.06 -11.48
CA ASN A 196 5.76 6.91 -12.47
C ASN A 196 6.80 5.84 -12.03
N ILE A 197 6.36 4.59 -11.82
CA ILE A 197 7.26 3.49 -11.46
C ILE A 197 7.31 2.46 -12.58
N ASP A 198 8.52 2.14 -13.04
CA ASP A 198 8.75 0.97 -13.89
C ASP A 198 9.45 -0.14 -13.12
N GLY A 199 8.80 -1.29 -12.98
CA GLY A 199 9.31 -2.39 -12.16
C GLY A 199 8.99 -2.17 -10.68
N LEU A 200 7.84 -2.67 -10.24
CA LEU A 200 7.39 -2.60 -8.85
C LEU A 200 7.09 -4.01 -8.33
N THR A 201 7.65 -4.39 -7.20
CA THR A 201 7.23 -5.60 -6.48
C THR A 201 6.78 -5.22 -5.08
N ILE A 202 5.58 -5.67 -4.69
CA ILE A 202 5.04 -5.49 -3.35
C ILE A 202 4.60 -6.85 -2.82
N ASP A 203 5.08 -7.27 -1.65
CA ASP A 203 4.58 -8.48 -1.02
C ASP A 203 3.16 -8.23 -0.51
N GLN A 204 2.97 -7.27 0.39
CA GLN A 204 1.67 -6.98 1.00
C GLN A 204 1.48 -5.49 1.35
N VAL A 205 0.29 -4.97 1.09
CA VAL A 205 -0.22 -3.73 1.69
C VAL A 205 -1.39 -4.06 2.58
N ILE A 206 -1.28 -3.74 3.86
CA ILE A 206 -2.32 -3.92 4.88
C ILE A 206 -2.74 -2.53 5.36
N ALA A 207 -3.90 -2.06 4.92
CA ALA A 207 -4.40 -0.72 5.18
C ALA A 207 -5.65 -0.77 6.07
N LYS A 208 -5.64 -0.02 7.17
CA LYS A 208 -6.75 0.07 8.12
C LYS A 208 -7.11 1.51 8.40
N ASN A 209 -8.40 1.85 8.35
CA ASN A 209 -8.90 3.19 8.68
C ASN A 209 -8.18 4.30 7.89
N CYS A 210 -7.92 4.05 6.60
CA CYS A 210 -7.27 5.04 5.73
C CYS A 210 -8.33 5.85 5.00
N GLY A 211 -8.17 7.17 4.96
CA GLY A 211 -9.19 8.08 4.40
C GLY A 211 -9.45 7.89 2.92
N GLU A 212 -8.46 7.45 2.14
CA GLU A 212 -8.61 7.26 0.69
C GLU A 212 -8.28 5.83 0.23
N SER A 213 -7.09 5.59 -0.33
CA SER A 213 -6.74 4.28 -0.92
C SER A 213 -5.86 3.46 0.00
N GLY A 214 -6.00 2.15 -0.05
CA GLY A 214 -5.02 1.24 0.56
C GLY A 214 -3.76 1.24 -0.30
N LEU A 215 -3.92 0.85 -1.55
CA LEU A 215 -2.91 0.96 -2.59
C LEU A 215 -3.48 1.72 -3.79
N LEU A 216 -2.81 2.81 -4.17
CA LEU A 216 -3.08 3.57 -5.38
C LEU A 216 -1.88 3.45 -6.33
N LEU A 217 -2.09 2.80 -7.47
CA LEU A 217 -1.09 2.70 -8.53
C LEU A 217 -1.39 3.69 -9.65
N GLN A 218 -0.39 4.52 -9.97
CA GLN A 218 -0.51 5.56 -11.00
C GLN A 218 0.70 5.58 -11.91
N LYS A 219 0.47 5.63 -13.23
CA LYS A 219 1.52 5.54 -14.25
C LYS A 219 2.58 4.47 -13.92
N THR A 220 2.13 3.34 -13.37
CA THR A 220 3.02 2.24 -12.97
C THR A 220 2.98 1.17 -14.05
N THR A 221 4.15 0.65 -14.42
CA THR A 221 4.31 -0.47 -15.37
C THR A 221 5.15 -1.57 -14.74
N ASN A 222 4.98 -2.80 -15.23
CA ASN A 222 5.75 -3.96 -14.80
C ASN A 222 5.67 -4.19 -13.28
N ALA A 223 4.44 -4.28 -12.76
CA ALA A 223 4.17 -4.42 -11.34
C ALA A 223 3.72 -5.84 -10.95
N LYS A 224 4.16 -6.29 -9.77
CA LYS A 224 3.68 -7.51 -9.11
C LYS A 224 3.33 -7.16 -7.67
N VAL A 225 2.10 -7.43 -7.27
CA VAL A 225 1.58 -7.18 -5.92
C VAL A 225 1.01 -8.50 -5.41
N GLY A 226 1.46 -8.96 -4.24
CA GLY A 226 0.92 -10.15 -3.60
C GLY A 226 -0.47 -9.90 -3.05
N LEU A 227 -0.56 -9.15 -1.95
CA LEU A 227 -1.82 -8.88 -1.26
C LEU A 227 -2.08 -7.37 -1.12
N VAL A 228 -3.32 -6.97 -1.35
CA VAL A 228 -3.87 -5.71 -0.84
C VAL A 228 -5.03 -6.04 0.10
N ASP A 229 -4.85 -5.80 1.40
CA ASP A 229 -5.84 -6.06 2.44
C ASP A 229 -6.30 -4.74 3.05
N GLY A 230 -7.55 -4.37 2.79
CA GLY A 230 -8.16 -3.14 3.25
C GLY A 230 -9.30 -3.39 4.24
N ASN A 231 -9.25 -2.71 5.38
CA ASN A 231 -10.36 -2.64 6.32
C ASN A 231 -10.71 -1.18 6.61
N ASN A 232 -11.95 -0.79 6.34
CA ASN A 232 -12.42 0.59 6.50
C ASN A 232 -11.54 1.60 5.74
N VAL A 233 -11.29 1.32 4.46
CA VAL A 233 -10.46 2.16 3.58
C VAL A 233 -11.35 2.94 2.63
N GLY A 234 -11.20 4.26 2.57
CA GLY A 234 -11.91 5.12 1.63
C GLY A 234 -13.36 5.44 2.00
N ALA A 235 -13.76 5.21 3.25
CA ALA A 235 -15.14 5.42 3.71
C ALA A 235 -15.63 6.85 3.40
N GLY A 236 -16.82 6.98 2.81
CA GLY A 236 -17.39 8.27 2.45
C GLY A 236 -16.70 8.99 1.27
N THR A 237 -15.75 8.34 0.58
CA THR A 237 -14.99 8.96 -0.52
C THR A 237 -15.21 8.30 -1.88
N GLY A 238 -14.52 8.82 -2.90
CA GLY A 238 -14.39 8.27 -4.24
C GLY A 238 -13.39 7.10 -4.38
N TYR A 239 -12.65 6.75 -3.33
CA TYR A 239 -11.50 5.85 -3.39
C TYR A 239 -11.85 4.41 -2.99
N GLY A 240 -10.85 3.52 -3.01
CA GLY A 240 -11.03 2.12 -2.65
C GLY A 240 -9.77 1.43 -2.16
N THR A 241 -9.92 0.20 -1.67
CA THR A 241 -8.82 -0.62 -1.16
C THR A 241 -7.68 -0.73 -2.17
N LEU A 242 -8.00 -1.06 -3.42
CA LEU A 242 -7.07 -1.02 -4.55
C LEU A 242 -7.60 -0.04 -5.59
N ARG A 243 -6.73 0.88 -6.04
CA ARG A 243 -7.05 1.81 -7.11
C ARG A 243 -5.96 1.83 -8.19
N PHE A 244 -6.38 1.77 -9.45
CA PHE A 244 -5.57 2.08 -10.62
C PHE A 244 -6.04 3.42 -11.20
N ALA A 245 -5.12 4.37 -11.41
CA ALA A 245 -5.47 5.65 -11.99
C ALA A 245 -4.36 6.20 -12.90
N ASN A 246 -4.72 7.18 -13.72
CA ASN A 246 -3.81 7.99 -14.52
C ASN A 246 -2.86 7.14 -15.38
N ASN A 247 -3.40 6.45 -16.40
CA ASN A 247 -2.60 5.67 -17.35
C ASN A 247 -1.78 4.54 -16.71
N ASN A 248 -2.23 4.04 -15.56
CA ASN A 248 -1.59 2.88 -14.94
C ASN A 248 -1.63 1.68 -15.89
N GLY A 249 -0.51 0.95 -16.02
CA GLY A 249 -0.37 -0.20 -16.91
C GLY A 249 -0.20 0.14 -18.39
N GLN A 250 -0.28 1.42 -18.79
CA GLN A 250 -0.06 1.80 -20.18
C GLN A 250 1.43 1.67 -20.55
N LEU A 251 1.72 0.85 -21.55
CA LEU A 251 3.06 0.72 -22.11
C LEU A 251 3.43 1.94 -22.96
N ALA A 252 4.72 2.09 -23.28
CA ALA A 252 5.22 3.18 -24.14
C ALA A 252 4.56 3.19 -25.54
N SER A 253 4.08 2.04 -26.03
CA SER A 253 3.31 1.93 -27.27
C SER A 253 1.86 2.44 -27.16
N GLY A 254 1.42 2.84 -25.97
CA GLY A 254 0.03 3.17 -25.66
C GLY A 254 -0.85 1.95 -25.36
N ALA A 255 -0.32 0.73 -25.51
CA ALA A 255 -1.07 -0.51 -25.29
C ALA A 255 -1.27 -0.83 -23.79
N TYR A 256 -2.35 -1.56 -23.50
CA TYR A 256 -2.69 -2.09 -22.18
C TYR A 256 -2.57 -3.62 -22.14
N THR A 257 -1.47 -4.14 -22.69
CA THR A 257 -1.10 -5.55 -22.52
C THR A 257 -0.78 -5.80 -21.05
N THR A 258 -1.25 -6.90 -20.48
CA THR A 258 -1.11 -7.18 -19.04
C THR A 258 0.34 -7.12 -18.57
N ASN A 259 0.64 -6.15 -17.72
CA ASN A 259 1.94 -5.93 -17.09
C ASN A 259 1.83 -5.57 -15.59
N VAL A 260 0.62 -5.43 -15.06
CA VAL A 260 0.35 -5.22 -13.63
C VAL A 260 -0.38 -6.45 -13.10
N TYR A 261 0.25 -7.17 -12.18
CA TYR A 261 -0.30 -8.40 -11.60
C TYR A 261 -0.56 -8.20 -10.12
N VAL A 262 -1.80 -8.43 -9.68
CA VAL A 262 -2.19 -8.43 -8.27
C VAL A 262 -2.70 -9.83 -7.92
N THR A 263 -2.07 -10.52 -6.98
CA THR A 263 -2.47 -11.89 -6.66
C THR A 263 -3.81 -11.93 -5.92
N LYS A 264 -3.98 -11.08 -4.91
CA LYS A 264 -5.21 -11.05 -4.11
C LYS A 264 -5.59 -9.65 -3.62
N VAL A 265 -6.88 -9.35 -3.65
CA VAL A 265 -7.47 -8.18 -2.99
C VAL A 265 -8.50 -8.64 -1.95
N VAL A 266 -8.36 -8.15 -0.72
CA VAL A 266 -9.34 -8.33 0.36
C VAL A 266 -9.85 -6.96 0.77
N SER A 267 -11.16 -6.78 0.84
CA SER A 267 -11.77 -5.53 1.28
C SER A 267 -12.91 -5.77 2.25
N ARG A 268 -12.94 -5.01 3.35
CA ARG A 268 -13.97 -5.04 4.39
C ARG A 268 -14.43 -3.64 4.71
N GLY A 269 -15.70 -3.32 4.46
CA GLY A 269 -16.22 -1.99 4.77
C GLY A 269 -15.64 -0.90 3.87
N GLY A 270 -15.62 0.33 4.38
CA GLY A 270 -14.96 1.46 3.71
C GLY A 270 -15.70 1.99 2.48
N GLY A 271 -14.94 2.50 1.51
CA GLY A 271 -15.42 2.99 0.21
C GLY A 271 -15.57 1.85 -0.79
N ARG A 272 -14.82 1.91 -1.89
CA ARG A 272 -14.80 0.86 -2.91
C ARG A 272 -13.85 -0.28 -2.55
N GLY A 273 -14.08 -1.46 -3.09
CA GLY A 273 -13.10 -2.55 -3.04
C GLY A 273 -12.00 -2.32 -4.07
N ILE A 274 -12.38 -2.37 -5.34
CA ILE A 274 -11.48 -2.16 -6.49
C ILE A 274 -11.99 -0.99 -7.32
N PHE A 275 -11.09 -0.08 -7.69
CA PHE A 275 -11.41 1.05 -8.55
C PHE A 275 -10.37 1.22 -9.67
N CYS A 276 -10.80 1.10 -10.92
CA CYS A 276 -9.98 1.46 -12.08
C CYS A 276 -10.57 2.70 -12.75
N VAL A 277 -9.74 3.71 -13.01
CA VAL A 277 -10.17 4.97 -13.64
C VAL A 277 -9.08 5.65 -14.46
N SER A 278 -9.46 6.69 -15.21
CA SER A 278 -8.54 7.63 -15.86
C SER A 278 -7.59 6.91 -16.82
N GLN A 279 -8.18 6.16 -17.76
CA GLN A 279 -7.45 5.48 -18.81
C GLN A 279 -6.44 4.48 -18.25
N SER A 280 -6.83 3.66 -17.26
CA SER A 280 -5.90 2.70 -16.64
C SER A 280 -6.22 1.27 -17.06
N GLY A 281 -5.31 0.35 -16.78
CA GLY A 281 -5.56 -1.07 -16.92
C GLY A 281 -4.28 -1.87 -17.12
N GLY A 282 -4.24 -2.73 -18.14
CA GLY A 282 -3.14 -3.68 -18.33
C GLY A 282 -2.93 -4.55 -17.08
N ALA A 283 -4.03 -4.87 -16.39
CA ALA A 283 -4.02 -5.37 -15.03
C ALA A 283 -4.74 -6.71 -14.91
N GLU A 284 -4.12 -7.67 -14.23
CA GLU A 284 -4.74 -8.93 -13.84
C GLU A 284 -4.81 -9.03 -12.32
N ILE A 285 -6.00 -9.32 -11.79
CA ILE A 285 -6.25 -9.64 -10.39
C ILE A 285 -6.58 -11.12 -10.29
N GLY A 286 -5.77 -11.86 -9.54
CA GLY A 286 -5.89 -13.31 -9.40
C GLY A 286 -7.14 -13.73 -8.65
N SER A 287 -7.37 -13.18 -7.47
CA SER A 287 -8.56 -13.46 -6.68
C SER A 287 -9.04 -12.24 -5.88
N ILE A 288 -10.34 -12.15 -5.67
CA ILE A 288 -10.96 -11.10 -4.85
C ILE A 288 -11.78 -11.68 -3.71
N ASP A 289 -11.82 -10.98 -2.59
CA ASP A 289 -12.72 -11.25 -1.48
C ASP A 289 -13.18 -9.90 -0.92
N LEU A 290 -14.32 -9.41 -1.41
CA LEU A 290 -14.84 -8.08 -1.12
C LEU A 290 -16.16 -8.22 -0.37
N ALA A 291 -16.30 -7.51 0.75
CA ALA A 291 -17.51 -7.56 1.55
C ALA A 291 -17.85 -6.22 2.19
N ASN A 292 -19.14 -5.90 2.17
CA ASN A 292 -19.72 -4.74 2.86
C ASN A 292 -19.11 -3.39 2.47
N ASN A 293 -18.63 -3.23 1.23
CA ASN A 293 -18.10 -1.96 0.73
C ASN A 293 -19.21 -0.89 0.71
N GLY A 294 -18.94 0.30 1.25
CA GLY A 294 -19.92 1.38 1.36
C GLY A 294 -20.19 2.13 0.05
N ASN A 295 -19.34 1.92 -0.95
CA ASN A 295 -19.56 2.33 -2.34
C ASN A 295 -19.42 1.11 -3.26
N ASN A 296 -19.32 1.29 -4.58
CA ASN A 296 -19.12 0.19 -5.55
C ASN A 296 -18.08 -0.82 -5.04
N ALA A 297 -18.46 -2.09 -4.87
CA ALA A 297 -17.49 -3.13 -4.54
C ALA A 297 -16.39 -3.19 -5.61
N ILE A 298 -16.79 -3.06 -6.88
CA ILE A 298 -15.88 -2.93 -8.03
C ILE A 298 -16.42 -1.79 -8.90
N LEU A 299 -15.56 -0.84 -9.27
CA LEU A 299 -15.83 0.13 -10.32
C LEU A 299 -14.70 0.12 -11.34
N ILE A 300 -15.02 -0.15 -12.60
CA ILE A 300 -14.09 -0.06 -13.72
C ILE A 300 -14.63 0.99 -14.69
N GLU A 301 -13.96 2.14 -14.76
CA GLU A 301 -14.43 3.32 -15.49
C GLU A 301 -13.37 3.86 -16.45
N ASN A 302 -13.65 3.83 -17.75
CA ASN A 302 -12.69 4.17 -18.81
C ASN A 302 -11.34 3.43 -18.63
N CYS A 303 -11.43 2.11 -18.48
CA CYS A 303 -10.27 1.23 -18.30
C CYS A 303 -10.15 0.18 -19.40
N TYR A 304 -8.94 -0.35 -19.57
CA TYR A 304 -8.58 -1.16 -20.74
C TYR A 304 -7.74 -2.37 -20.35
N GLY A 305 -8.11 -3.57 -20.79
CA GLY A 305 -7.30 -4.77 -20.54
C GLY A 305 -7.24 -5.11 -19.05
N VAL A 306 -8.39 -5.12 -18.36
CA VAL A 306 -8.49 -5.50 -16.94
C VAL A 306 -9.12 -6.87 -16.81
N THR A 307 -8.44 -7.77 -16.12
CA THR A 307 -8.93 -9.13 -15.82
C THR A 307 -9.05 -9.36 -14.33
N ILE A 308 -10.18 -9.89 -13.87
CA ILE A 308 -10.37 -10.45 -12.53
C ILE A 308 -10.67 -11.94 -12.71
N LYS A 309 -9.79 -12.82 -12.23
CA LYS A 309 -9.88 -14.27 -12.55
C LYS A 309 -10.82 -15.06 -11.66
N GLY A 310 -11.24 -14.53 -10.52
CA GLY A 310 -12.12 -15.25 -9.60
C GLY A 310 -12.29 -14.55 -8.26
N GLY A 311 -13.17 -15.09 -7.43
CA GLY A 311 -13.39 -14.61 -6.07
C GLY A 311 -14.84 -14.30 -5.76
N THR A 312 -15.06 -13.61 -4.64
CA THR A 312 -16.38 -13.31 -4.12
C THR A 312 -16.57 -11.81 -3.87
N VAL A 313 -17.76 -11.33 -4.22
CA VAL A 313 -18.32 -10.06 -3.75
C VAL A 313 -19.55 -10.40 -2.92
N ASN A 314 -19.58 -9.99 -1.66
CA ASN A 314 -20.68 -10.27 -0.73
C ASN A 314 -21.21 -8.98 -0.10
N GLY A 315 -22.34 -8.51 -0.61
CA GLY A 315 -22.96 -7.25 -0.18
C GLY A 315 -22.12 -6.01 -0.51
N GLY A 316 -22.58 -4.86 -0.02
CA GLY A 316 -21.99 -3.56 -0.34
C GLY A 316 -22.50 -2.98 -1.67
N GLY A 317 -21.80 -1.96 -2.18
CA GLY A 317 -22.20 -1.31 -3.43
C GLY A 317 -21.95 -2.14 -4.68
N GLU A 318 -22.57 -1.71 -5.78
CA GLU A 318 -22.64 -2.40 -7.07
C GLU A 318 -21.27 -2.76 -7.66
N VAL A 319 -21.21 -3.90 -8.37
CA VAL A 319 -20.13 -4.23 -9.32
C VAL A 319 -20.44 -3.56 -10.65
N ARG A 320 -19.67 -2.54 -11.03
CA ARG A 320 -19.99 -1.65 -12.13
C ARG A 320 -18.87 -1.53 -13.16
N LEU A 321 -19.24 -1.69 -14.43
CA LEU A 321 -18.49 -1.14 -15.56
C LEU A 321 -19.16 0.15 -16.01
N SER A 322 -18.38 1.20 -16.17
CA SER A 322 -18.85 2.51 -16.62
C SER A 322 -17.85 3.17 -17.56
N ALA A 323 -18.24 4.31 -18.09
CA ALA A 323 -17.38 5.20 -18.84
C ALA A 323 -17.95 6.62 -18.73
N ARG A 324 -17.06 7.60 -18.59
CA ARG A 324 -17.34 9.03 -18.76
C ARG A 324 -16.97 9.42 -20.19
N SER A 325 -17.69 10.39 -20.75
CA SER A 325 -17.54 10.82 -22.16
C SER A 325 -16.22 11.54 -22.45
N GLU A 326 -15.50 11.96 -21.41
CA GLU A 326 -14.19 12.63 -21.53
C GLU A 326 -13.04 11.68 -21.92
N PHE A 327 -13.26 10.37 -21.84
CA PHE A 327 -12.27 9.34 -22.18
C PHE A 327 -12.87 8.28 -23.12
N PRO A 328 -12.02 7.53 -23.85
CA PRO A 328 -12.47 6.37 -24.61
C PRO A 328 -13.25 5.37 -23.73
N ILE A 329 -14.19 4.68 -24.36
CA ILE A 329 -15.08 3.74 -23.67
C ILE A 329 -14.29 2.58 -23.04
N THR A 330 -14.75 2.09 -21.89
CA THR A 330 -14.18 0.90 -21.23
C THR A 330 -14.18 -0.29 -22.20
N ARG A 331 -13.05 -0.99 -22.27
CA ARG A 331 -12.91 -2.12 -23.19
C ARG A 331 -11.94 -3.19 -22.71
N ASP A 332 -12.05 -4.38 -23.31
CA ASP A 332 -11.16 -5.51 -23.06
C ASP A 332 -11.17 -5.91 -21.58
N ILE A 333 -12.37 -6.08 -21.02
CA ILE A 333 -12.56 -6.41 -19.60
C ILE A 333 -13.05 -7.84 -19.46
N SER A 334 -12.47 -8.59 -18.52
CA SER A 334 -12.90 -9.94 -18.17
C SER A 334 -13.06 -10.07 -16.66
N ILE A 335 -14.27 -10.33 -16.17
CA ILE A 335 -14.54 -10.49 -14.74
C ILE A 335 -15.18 -11.84 -14.48
N THR A 336 -14.47 -12.66 -13.70
CA THR A 336 -14.99 -13.88 -13.10
C THR A 336 -15.18 -13.65 -11.60
N ALA A 337 -16.41 -13.79 -11.11
CA ALA A 337 -16.72 -13.64 -9.68
C ALA A 337 -18.04 -14.31 -9.30
N LYS A 338 -18.16 -14.70 -8.03
CA LYS A 338 -19.45 -14.93 -7.39
C LYS A 338 -19.92 -13.62 -6.76
N VAL A 339 -21.08 -13.11 -7.18
CA VAL A 339 -21.65 -11.85 -6.69
C VAL A 339 -22.95 -12.15 -5.97
N ASP A 340 -22.94 -11.95 -4.65
CA ASP A 340 -24.09 -12.16 -3.78
C ASP A 340 -24.47 -10.84 -3.07
N GLY A 341 -25.77 -10.58 -2.92
CA GLY A 341 -26.27 -9.47 -2.10
C GLY A 341 -26.00 -8.06 -2.66
N THR A 342 -25.60 -7.94 -3.93
CA THR A 342 -25.42 -6.65 -4.63
C THR A 342 -25.70 -6.80 -6.13
N THR A 343 -25.76 -5.70 -6.86
CA THR A 343 -26.05 -5.68 -8.30
C THR A 343 -24.79 -5.72 -9.15
N VAL A 344 -24.95 -6.15 -10.40
CA VAL A 344 -23.96 -6.03 -11.46
C VAL A 344 -24.54 -5.17 -12.57
N ARG A 345 -23.80 -4.13 -12.97
CA ARG A 345 -24.23 -3.21 -14.03
C ARG A 345 -23.12 -2.87 -15.00
N GLU A 346 -23.50 -2.80 -16.27
CA GLU A 346 -22.69 -2.24 -17.33
C GLU A 346 -23.44 -1.08 -17.98
N SER A 347 -22.92 0.15 -17.85
CA SER A 347 -23.57 1.33 -18.41
C SER A 347 -22.61 2.52 -18.50
N PRO A 348 -22.27 2.99 -19.72
CA PRO A 348 -22.65 2.44 -21.03
C PRO A 348 -22.03 1.05 -21.31
N CYS A 349 -22.47 0.38 -22.37
CA CYS A 349 -21.88 -0.89 -22.83
C CYS A 349 -20.43 -0.68 -23.24
N GLY A 350 -19.52 -1.48 -22.69
CA GLY A 350 -18.12 -1.49 -23.08
C GLY A 350 -17.91 -2.23 -24.40
N THR A 351 -16.64 -2.30 -24.83
CA THR A 351 -16.24 -3.11 -25.99
C THR A 351 -15.46 -4.33 -25.54
N ASN A 352 -15.75 -5.52 -26.09
CA ASN A 352 -15.07 -6.77 -25.73
C ASN A 352 -15.09 -7.05 -24.20
N ILE A 353 -16.30 -7.05 -23.64
CA ILE A 353 -16.55 -7.32 -22.22
C ILE A 353 -16.93 -8.78 -22.04
N LYS A 354 -16.35 -9.43 -21.03
CA LYS A 354 -16.63 -10.82 -20.67
C LYS A 354 -17.02 -10.92 -19.20
N TRP A 355 -18.26 -11.32 -18.96
CA TRP A 355 -18.80 -11.61 -17.64
C TRP A 355 -18.89 -13.11 -17.41
N ASN A 356 -18.22 -13.61 -16.38
CA ASN A 356 -18.38 -14.99 -15.89
C ASN A 356 -18.84 -14.95 -14.43
N LEU A 357 -20.16 -14.87 -14.25
CA LEU A 357 -20.76 -14.53 -12.96
C LEU A 357 -21.61 -15.67 -12.41
N SER A 358 -21.44 -15.93 -11.12
CA SER A 358 -22.33 -16.78 -10.31
C SER A 358 -22.89 -15.99 -9.13
N GLY A 359 -23.76 -16.60 -8.32
CA GLY A 359 -24.40 -15.93 -7.18
C GLY A 359 -25.74 -15.29 -7.52
N ASN A 360 -26.35 -14.63 -6.54
CA ASN A 360 -27.73 -14.13 -6.62
C ASN A 360 -27.87 -12.65 -7.01
N GLY A 361 -26.76 -11.95 -7.30
CA GLY A 361 -26.79 -10.54 -7.68
C GLY A 361 -27.55 -10.28 -8.98
N ALA A 362 -28.47 -9.30 -8.96
CA ALA A 362 -29.22 -8.89 -10.14
C ALA A 362 -28.30 -8.29 -11.21
N ARG A 363 -28.58 -8.57 -12.49
CA ARG A 363 -27.70 -8.26 -13.62
C ARG A 363 -28.40 -7.34 -14.61
N ASN A 364 -27.83 -6.17 -14.82
CA ASN A 364 -28.16 -5.26 -15.90
C ASN A 364 -26.90 -5.03 -16.73
N ILE A 365 -26.60 -6.01 -17.57
CA ILE A 365 -25.40 -6.06 -18.40
C ILE A 365 -25.79 -6.00 -19.87
N CYS A 366 -24.87 -5.50 -20.68
CA CYS A 366 -24.87 -5.73 -22.11
C CYS A 366 -24.32 -7.14 -22.38
#